data_AF-A0A942IYP8-F1
#
_entry.id   AF-A0A942IYP8-F1
#
_cell.length_a   1.000
_cell.length_b   1.000
_cell.length_c   1.000
_cell.angle_alpha   90.00
_cell.angle_beta   90.00
_cell.angle_gamma   90.00
#
_symmetry.space_group_name_H-M   'P 1'
#
loop_
_entity.id
_entity.type
_entity.pdbx_description
1 polymer ?
#
loop_
_entity_poly.entity_id
_entity_poly.type
_entity_poly.pdbx_seq_one_letter_code
_entity_poly.pdbx_strand_id
1 'polypeptide(L)'
;TVLKALKRIPTIGEVTAQKLMQKFGDAFLASMLGDNIHEFINLMDGNGELVFSDRQAHRMERAMANMEFGFGEGGYQPSEFIKRQLPQGTFDLLIADEAHEYKNGGSAQGQAMGVLAAKARKTLLLTGTLMGGYGDDLFHLLFRALPGRMIEDGYRPTKSGSMTSAAMAFMRDHGVLKDIYSESTGTAHKTAKGTKVSVRTVKVPGFGPKGVLRCVLPFTVFLKLKDIGGNVLPPYDEEFREVAMDTAQAAAYRDLAGRLTQELKQALAKRDTTLLGVVLNVLLAWPDCCFRSETVVHPRTRNTLAFVPAQFNELEVMPKERELIEICRQEKAAGRKTLVYSVYTGTRDTTSRLKVLLEQEGFKVAVLRASVDASRREDWIAEQLDRGIDVLITNPELVKTGLDLLEFPTIVFLQSGYNVYSLQQAARRSWRIGQKQPVRVIYLGYANSSQMTCLGLMAKKIMVSQSTSGDVPESGLDVLNQDGDSVEVALARQLVH
;
A
#
# COMPACT_ATOMS: atom_id res chain seq x y z
N THR A 1 -21.14 19.61 -27.46
CA THR A 1 -20.86 18.95 -28.75
C THR A 1 -20.58 17.50 -28.50
N VAL A 2 -21.04 16.60 -29.37
CA VAL A 2 -20.87 15.15 -29.20
C VAL A 2 -19.40 14.78 -29.10
N LEU A 3 -18.50 15.47 -29.82
CA LEU A 3 -17.05 15.32 -29.68
C LEU A 3 -16.56 15.47 -28.24
N LYS A 4 -17.06 16.49 -27.50
CA LYS A 4 -16.69 16.70 -26.09
C LYS A 4 -17.27 15.62 -25.19
N ALA A 5 -18.45 15.09 -25.51
CA ALA A 5 -19.08 14.01 -24.75
C ALA A 5 -18.31 12.69 -24.95
N LEU A 6 -17.97 12.35 -26.21
CA LEU A 6 -17.16 11.18 -26.55
C LEU A 6 -15.81 11.21 -25.86
N LYS A 7 -15.12 12.36 -25.83
CA LYS A 7 -13.83 12.53 -25.14
C LYS A 7 -13.91 12.40 -23.61
N ARG A 8 -15.12 12.42 -23.02
CA ARG A 8 -15.31 12.17 -21.58
C ARG A 8 -15.44 10.68 -21.26
N ILE A 9 -15.73 9.85 -22.27
CA ILE A 9 -15.81 8.40 -22.12
C ILE A 9 -14.37 7.85 -22.11
N PRO A 10 -13.98 7.07 -21.09
CA PRO A 10 -12.65 6.47 -21.04
C PRO A 10 -12.38 5.63 -22.27
N THR A 11 -11.11 5.52 -22.66
CA THR A 11 -10.62 4.86 -23.89
C THR A 11 -10.88 5.61 -25.20
N ILE A 12 -11.71 6.68 -25.21
CA ILE A 12 -11.99 7.47 -26.42
C ILE A 12 -11.16 8.76 -26.43
N GLY A 13 -9.99 8.68 -27.08
CA GLY A 13 -9.14 9.85 -27.35
C GLY A 13 -9.66 10.72 -28.50
N GLU A 14 -8.99 11.86 -28.74
CA GLU A 14 -9.32 12.82 -29.82
C GLU A 14 -9.46 12.15 -31.19
N VAL A 15 -8.49 11.30 -31.55
CA VAL A 15 -8.43 10.61 -32.83
C VAL A 15 -9.58 9.60 -32.97
N THR A 16 -9.86 8.84 -31.91
CA THR A 16 -10.96 7.86 -31.90
C THR A 16 -12.31 8.56 -31.96
N ALA A 17 -12.49 9.65 -31.21
CA ALA A 17 -13.72 10.45 -31.24
C ALA A 17 -13.99 11.03 -32.63
N GLN A 18 -12.96 11.55 -33.31
CA GLN A 18 -13.08 12.05 -34.68
C GLN A 18 -13.42 10.93 -35.68
N LYS A 19 -12.79 9.75 -35.56
CA LYS A 19 -13.12 8.57 -36.38
C LYS A 19 -14.56 8.12 -36.20
N LEU A 20 -15.05 8.07 -34.96
CA LEU A 20 -16.44 7.72 -34.66
C LEU A 20 -17.40 8.74 -35.29
N MET A 21 -17.13 10.03 -35.12
CA MET A 21 -17.95 11.10 -35.72
C MET A 21 -17.96 11.03 -37.25
N GLN A 22 -16.82 10.74 -37.88
CA GLN A 22 -16.74 10.58 -39.33
C GLN A 22 -17.50 9.35 -39.83
N LYS A 23 -17.46 8.24 -39.07
CA LYS A 23 -18.05 6.95 -39.48
C LYS A 23 -19.57 6.87 -39.22
N PHE A 24 -20.05 7.46 -38.12
CA PHE A 24 -21.45 7.30 -37.67
C PHE A 24 -22.26 8.60 -37.65
N GLY A 25 -21.60 9.76 -37.77
CA GLY A 25 -22.27 11.06 -37.77
C GLY A 25 -22.65 11.58 -36.38
N ASP A 26 -22.77 12.91 -36.27
CA ASP A 26 -23.01 13.62 -35.01
C ASP A 26 -24.38 13.30 -34.40
N ALA A 27 -25.45 13.34 -35.22
CA ALA A 27 -26.82 13.16 -34.75
C ALA A 27 -27.10 11.74 -34.21
N PHE A 28 -26.54 10.71 -34.86
CA PHE A 28 -26.71 9.32 -34.45
C PHE A 28 -25.99 9.04 -33.13
N LEU A 29 -24.73 9.48 -33.01
CA LEU A 29 -23.96 9.34 -31.78
C LEU A 29 -24.56 10.15 -30.62
N ALA A 30 -25.15 11.32 -30.90
CA ALA A 30 -25.89 12.08 -29.88
C ALA A 30 -27.08 11.30 -29.34
N SER A 31 -27.86 10.65 -30.21
CA SER A 31 -29.04 9.87 -29.79
C SER A 31 -28.66 8.66 -28.94
N MET A 32 -27.63 7.89 -29.34
CA MET A 32 -27.19 6.72 -28.56
C MET A 32 -26.66 7.08 -27.18
N LEU A 33 -25.89 8.17 -27.08
CA LEU A 33 -25.37 8.64 -25.79
C LEU A 33 -26.45 9.23 -24.89
N GLY A 34 -27.58 9.66 -25.45
CA GLY A 34 -28.72 10.21 -24.71
C GLY A 34 -29.72 9.17 -24.25
N ASP A 35 -30.01 8.16 -25.08
CA ASP A 35 -31.14 7.25 -24.86
C ASP A 35 -30.72 5.88 -24.31
N ASN A 36 -29.60 5.32 -24.75
CA ASN A 36 -29.16 3.99 -24.31
C ASN A 36 -27.64 3.81 -24.46
N ILE A 37 -26.92 4.16 -23.40
CA ILE A 37 -25.47 4.04 -23.30
C ILE A 37 -24.96 2.60 -23.58
N HIS A 38 -25.75 1.56 -23.27
CA HIS A 38 -25.35 0.17 -23.52
C HIS A 38 -25.34 -0.19 -25.01
N GLU A 39 -26.12 0.50 -25.85
CA GLU A 39 -26.05 0.34 -27.31
C GLU A 39 -24.77 0.93 -27.88
N PHE A 40 -24.27 2.01 -27.28
CA PHE A 40 -23.00 2.61 -27.68
C PHE A 40 -21.81 1.66 -27.40
N ILE A 41 -21.83 0.93 -26.28
CA ILE A 41 -20.78 -0.05 -25.94
C ILE A 41 -20.76 -1.21 -26.93
N ASN A 42 -21.94 -1.63 -27.42
CA ASN A 42 -22.09 -2.72 -28.39
C ASN A 42 -22.16 -2.22 -29.84
N LEU A 43 -21.61 -1.03 -30.11
CA LEU A 43 -21.66 -0.45 -31.44
C LEU A 43 -20.96 -1.35 -32.45
N MET A 44 -21.67 -1.74 -33.50
CA MET A 44 -21.14 -2.50 -34.62
C MET A 44 -20.84 -1.58 -35.79
N ASP A 45 -19.85 -1.94 -36.59
CA ASP A 45 -19.59 -1.25 -37.84
C ASP A 45 -20.36 -1.82 -39.04
N GLY A 46 -20.14 -1.25 -40.23
CA GLY A 46 -20.85 -1.64 -41.46
C GLY A 46 -20.63 -3.09 -41.88
N ASN A 47 -19.69 -3.81 -41.28
CA ASN A 47 -19.43 -5.23 -41.53
C ASN A 47 -20.01 -6.14 -40.44
N GLY A 48 -20.67 -5.58 -39.42
CA GLY A 48 -21.22 -6.32 -38.28
C GLY A 48 -20.18 -6.71 -37.22
N GLU A 49 -18.97 -6.15 -37.28
CA GLU A 49 -17.94 -6.34 -36.24
C GLU A 49 -18.09 -5.28 -35.14
N LEU A 50 -17.83 -5.67 -33.88
CA LEU A 50 -17.83 -4.75 -32.76
C LEU A 50 -16.74 -3.69 -32.93
N VAL A 51 -17.12 -2.43 -32.80
CA VAL A 51 -16.21 -1.26 -32.89
C VAL A 51 -15.24 -1.24 -31.71
N PHE A 52 -15.66 -1.77 -30.56
CA PHE A 52 -14.89 -1.85 -29.34
C PHE A 52 -14.57 -3.32 -29.04
N SER A 53 -13.31 -3.60 -28.69
CA SER A 53 -12.94 -4.93 -28.16
C SER A 53 -13.64 -5.21 -26.83
N ASP A 54 -13.78 -6.48 -26.44
CA ASP A 54 -14.38 -6.86 -25.14
C ASP A 54 -13.73 -6.13 -23.95
N ARG A 55 -12.41 -5.92 -24.01
CA ARG A 55 -11.66 -5.15 -23.01
C ARG A 55 -12.03 -3.66 -23.01
N GLN A 56 -12.25 -3.06 -24.18
CA GLN A 56 -12.70 -1.66 -24.27
C GLN A 56 -14.15 -1.52 -23.81
N ALA A 57 -15.03 -2.44 -24.21
CA ALA A 57 -16.43 -2.46 -23.82
C ALA A 57 -16.60 -2.53 -22.29
N HIS A 58 -15.87 -3.45 -21.63
CA HIS A 58 -15.93 -3.58 -20.17
C HIS A 58 -15.38 -2.34 -19.43
N ARG A 59 -14.34 -1.67 -19.98
CA ARG A 59 -13.83 -0.39 -19.44
C ARG A 59 -14.86 0.71 -19.54
N MET A 60 -15.51 0.85 -20.70
CA MET A 60 -16.56 1.83 -20.94
C MET A 60 -17.74 1.61 -20.00
N GLU A 61 -18.18 0.36 -19.83
CA GLU A 61 -19.25 -0.01 -18.91
C GLU A 61 -18.95 0.41 -17.47
N ARG A 62 -17.75 0.10 -16.95
CA ARG A 62 -17.34 0.46 -15.59
C ARG A 62 -17.19 1.96 -15.37
N ALA A 63 -16.69 2.68 -16.36
CA ALA A 63 -16.58 4.13 -16.33
C ALA A 63 -17.95 4.81 -16.32
N MET A 64 -18.86 4.32 -17.16
CA MET A 64 -20.18 4.89 -17.33
C MET A 64 -21.09 4.58 -16.13
N ALA A 65 -20.87 3.46 -15.44
CA ALA A 65 -21.49 3.16 -14.14
C ALA A 65 -21.18 4.21 -13.05
N ASN A 66 -20.08 4.97 -13.19
CA ASN A 66 -19.70 6.06 -12.27
C ASN A 66 -20.13 7.46 -12.77
N MET A 67 -20.68 7.59 -13.99
CA MET A 67 -20.92 8.90 -14.63
C MET A 67 -22.31 9.53 -14.35
N GLU A 68 -23.19 8.91 -13.56
CA GLU A 68 -24.45 9.50 -13.07
C GLU A 68 -24.60 9.18 -11.57
N PHE A 69 -24.80 10.08 -10.59
CA PHE A 69 -25.51 11.36 -10.51
C PHE A 69 -24.62 12.47 -9.90
N GLY A 70 -24.25 13.47 -10.68
CA GLY A 70 -23.63 14.71 -10.21
C GLY A 70 -24.56 15.91 -10.39
N PHE A 71 -25.67 15.96 -9.64
CA PHE A 71 -26.45 17.20 -9.54
C PHE A 71 -25.99 18.00 -8.31
N GLY A 72 -25.21 19.05 -8.54
CA GLY A 72 -25.04 20.16 -7.59
C GLY A 72 -23.61 20.45 -7.14
N GLU A 73 -23.17 21.69 -7.34
CA GLU A 73 -21.99 22.27 -6.71
C GLU A 73 -22.21 22.38 -5.20
N GLY A 74 -21.55 21.49 -4.44
CA GLY A 74 -21.61 21.43 -2.99
C GLY A 74 -21.47 20.00 -2.50
N GLY A 75 -20.23 19.51 -2.37
CA GLY A 75 -19.92 18.11 -2.09
C GLY A 75 -20.52 17.65 -0.75
N TYR A 76 -21.72 17.07 -0.80
CA TYR A 76 -22.27 16.29 0.30
C TYR A 76 -21.53 14.96 0.34
N GLN A 77 -21.03 14.54 1.52
CA GLN A 77 -20.50 13.17 1.64
C GLN A 77 -21.63 12.18 1.29
N PRO A 78 -21.44 11.24 0.34
CA PRO A 78 -22.50 10.32 -0.08
C PRO A 78 -23.12 9.55 1.09
N SER A 79 -22.30 9.17 2.09
CA SER A 79 -22.77 8.53 3.31
C SER A 79 -23.72 9.40 4.13
N GLU A 80 -23.50 10.73 4.17
CA GLU A 80 -24.36 11.65 4.90
C GLU A 80 -25.68 11.91 4.15
N PHE A 81 -25.65 11.91 2.82
CA PHE A 81 -26.86 11.94 2.01
C PHE A 81 -27.70 10.68 2.25
N ILE A 82 -27.09 9.50 2.12
CA ILE A 82 -27.75 8.21 2.37
C ILE A 82 -28.34 8.16 3.78
N LYS A 83 -27.59 8.62 4.78
CA LYS A 83 -28.06 8.68 6.17
C LYS A 83 -29.35 9.49 6.33
N ARG A 84 -29.39 10.69 5.74
CA ARG A 84 -30.46 11.68 5.94
C ARG A 84 -31.66 11.46 5.04
N GLN A 85 -31.42 11.06 3.79
CA GLN A 85 -32.43 11.09 2.74
C GLN A 85 -33.03 9.71 2.46
N LEU A 86 -32.29 8.62 2.69
CA LEU A 86 -32.78 7.27 2.39
C LEU A 86 -33.36 6.59 3.64
N PRO A 87 -34.56 5.97 3.54
CA PRO A 87 -35.15 5.19 4.62
C PRO A 87 -34.26 4.04 5.11
N GLN A 88 -34.51 3.59 6.34
CA GLN A 88 -33.85 2.43 6.91
C GLN A 88 -34.16 1.16 6.08
N GLY A 89 -33.15 0.34 5.79
CA GLY A 89 -33.34 -0.90 5.03
C GLY A 89 -33.63 -0.69 3.54
N THR A 90 -33.26 0.49 3.00
CA THR A 90 -33.27 0.77 1.55
C THR A 90 -32.31 -0.17 0.81
N PHE A 91 -31.20 -0.55 1.45
CA PHE A 91 -30.23 -1.50 0.92
C PHE A 91 -30.34 -2.83 1.66
N ASP A 92 -30.40 -3.94 0.91
CA ASP A 92 -30.39 -5.28 1.51
C ASP A 92 -28.98 -5.69 1.94
N LEU A 93 -27.96 -5.35 1.17
CA LEU A 93 -26.57 -5.77 1.40
C LEU A 93 -25.60 -4.61 1.17
N LEU A 94 -24.73 -4.37 2.16
CA LEU A 94 -23.50 -3.61 1.98
C LEU A 94 -22.33 -4.59 1.78
N ILE A 95 -21.56 -4.40 0.71
CA ILE A 95 -20.28 -5.07 0.50
C ILE A 95 -19.17 -4.03 0.72
N ALA A 96 -18.32 -4.26 1.72
CA ALA A 96 -17.18 -3.41 2.01
C ALA A 96 -15.89 -4.17 1.68
N ASP A 97 -15.25 -3.78 0.57
CA ASP A 97 -13.97 -4.35 0.14
C ASP A 97 -12.78 -3.69 0.86
N GLU A 98 -11.66 -4.41 0.95
CA GLU A 98 -10.47 -4.04 1.73
C GLU A 98 -10.81 -3.55 3.15
N ALA A 99 -11.67 -4.29 3.84
CA ALA A 99 -12.29 -3.86 5.10
C ALA A 99 -11.27 -3.47 6.19
N HIS A 100 -10.03 -3.97 6.12
CA HIS A 100 -8.94 -3.58 7.01
C HIS A 100 -8.64 -2.07 6.99
N GLU A 101 -8.91 -1.35 5.90
CA GLU A 101 -8.74 0.11 5.83
C GLU A 101 -9.72 0.86 6.75
N TYR A 102 -10.87 0.25 7.08
CA TYR A 102 -11.88 0.87 7.94
C TYR A 102 -11.65 0.64 9.43
N LYS A 103 -10.61 -0.09 9.84
CA LYS A 103 -10.38 -0.50 11.24
C LYS A 103 -10.16 0.66 12.22
N ASN A 104 -9.70 1.80 11.74
CA ASN A 104 -9.40 2.95 12.58
C ASN A 104 -10.68 3.62 13.11
N GLY A 105 -10.88 3.68 14.43
CA GLY A 105 -12.08 4.22 15.07
C GLY A 105 -12.38 5.69 14.72
N GLY A 106 -11.34 6.52 14.60
CA GLY A 106 -11.47 7.94 14.30
C GLY A 106 -11.43 8.31 12.81
N SER A 107 -11.30 7.33 11.89
CA SER A 107 -11.17 7.62 10.47
C SER A 107 -12.52 8.02 9.84
N ALA A 108 -12.50 9.02 8.95
CA ALA A 108 -13.69 9.45 8.22
C ALA A 108 -14.28 8.29 7.37
N GLN A 109 -13.41 7.50 6.74
CA GLN A 109 -13.79 6.32 5.96
C GLN A 109 -14.46 5.25 6.83
N GLY A 110 -13.92 4.95 8.01
CA GLY A 110 -14.54 4.00 8.94
C GLY A 110 -15.89 4.49 9.47
N GLN A 111 -16.03 5.79 9.74
CA GLN A 111 -17.33 6.37 10.12
C GLN A 111 -18.36 6.26 8.99
N ALA A 112 -17.97 6.57 7.75
CA ALA A 112 -18.82 6.42 6.57
C ALA A 112 -19.29 4.96 6.38
N MET A 113 -18.38 3.99 6.49
CA MET A 113 -18.71 2.57 6.42
C MET A 113 -19.70 2.14 7.52
N GLY A 114 -19.54 2.63 8.75
CA GLY A 114 -20.49 2.38 9.84
C GLY A 114 -21.88 2.95 9.57
N VAL A 115 -21.97 4.15 8.98
CA VAL A 115 -23.25 4.77 8.58
C VAL A 115 -23.95 3.95 7.50
N LEU A 116 -23.21 3.49 6.49
CA LEU A 116 -23.74 2.65 5.42
C LEU A 116 -24.19 1.28 5.96
N ALA A 117 -23.38 0.65 6.81
CA ALA A 117 -23.70 -0.63 7.44
C ALA A 117 -24.97 -0.53 8.28
N ALA A 118 -25.14 0.58 9.00
CA ALA A 118 -26.34 0.85 9.77
C ALA A 118 -27.59 1.05 8.91
N LYS A 119 -27.48 1.42 7.62
CA LYS A 119 -28.62 1.56 6.70
C LYS A 119 -28.95 0.28 5.93
N ALA A 120 -28.00 -0.64 5.81
CA ALA A 120 -28.16 -1.91 5.14
C ALA A 120 -28.76 -3.00 6.07
N ARG A 121 -29.47 -3.98 5.52
CA ARG A 121 -29.99 -5.13 6.30
C ARG A 121 -28.88 -6.14 6.64
N LYS A 122 -27.91 -6.30 5.75
CA LYS A 122 -26.75 -7.19 5.88
C LYS A 122 -25.48 -6.46 5.49
N THR A 123 -24.36 -6.84 6.11
CA THR A 123 -23.03 -6.32 5.80
C THR A 123 -22.07 -7.48 5.55
N LEU A 124 -21.39 -7.47 4.42
CA LEU A 124 -20.33 -8.40 4.04
C LEU A 124 -19.01 -7.63 3.98
N LEU A 125 -18.01 -8.09 4.72
CA LEU A 125 -16.67 -7.53 4.72
C LEU A 125 -15.74 -8.44 3.91
N LEU A 126 -15.01 -7.87 2.96
CA LEU A 126 -13.98 -8.57 2.19
C LEU A 126 -12.63 -7.98 2.56
N THR A 127 -11.64 -8.82 2.86
CA THR A 127 -10.28 -8.36 3.13
C THR A 127 -9.28 -9.49 2.95
N GLY A 128 -8.11 -9.17 2.39
CA GLY A 128 -6.98 -10.11 2.31
C GLY A 128 -6.28 -10.35 3.66
N THR A 129 -6.48 -9.46 4.63
CA THR A 129 -5.91 -9.55 5.99
C THR A 129 -6.96 -9.17 7.03
N LEU A 130 -7.19 -10.02 8.03
CA LEU A 130 -8.23 -9.80 9.03
C LEU A 130 -7.84 -8.73 10.06
N MET A 131 -6.57 -8.68 10.47
CA MET A 131 -6.09 -7.77 11.52
C MET A 131 -4.65 -7.32 11.28
N GLY A 132 -4.30 -6.11 11.72
CA GLY A 132 -2.92 -5.59 11.73
C GLY A 132 -2.09 -6.05 12.94
N GLY A 133 -2.53 -7.12 13.61
CA GLY A 133 -1.85 -7.70 14.78
C GLY A 133 -2.40 -7.25 16.14
N TYR A 134 -3.27 -6.24 16.21
CA TYR A 134 -3.85 -5.76 17.48
C TYR A 134 -5.35 -6.07 17.56
N GLY A 135 -5.83 -6.45 18.75
CA GLY A 135 -7.26 -6.72 18.97
C GLY A 135 -8.18 -5.50 18.79
N ASP A 136 -7.66 -4.28 18.92
CA ASP A 136 -8.46 -3.06 18.81
C ASP A 136 -8.82 -2.70 17.36
N ASP A 137 -7.99 -3.10 16.41
CA ASP A 137 -8.30 -3.06 14.98
C ASP A 137 -9.62 -3.79 14.68
N LEU A 138 -9.80 -4.97 15.30
CA LEU A 138 -10.97 -5.81 15.09
C LEU A 138 -12.21 -5.23 15.80
N PHE A 139 -12.04 -4.64 16.99
CA PHE A 139 -13.14 -4.06 17.76
C PHE A 139 -14.01 -3.10 16.92
N HIS A 140 -13.36 -2.14 16.26
CA HIS A 140 -14.06 -1.12 15.49
C HIS A 140 -14.70 -1.66 14.21
N LEU A 141 -14.13 -2.71 13.59
CA LEU A 141 -14.76 -3.39 12.46
C LEU A 141 -16.02 -4.16 12.91
N LEU A 142 -15.90 -4.94 13.99
CA LEU A 142 -17.02 -5.70 14.55
C LEU A 142 -18.14 -4.80 15.03
N PHE A 143 -17.82 -3.67 15.67
CA PHE A 143 -18.85 -2.74 16.13
C PHE A 143 -19.65 -2.12 14.98
N ARG A 144 -19.01 -1.92 13.82
CA ARG A 144 -19.69 -1.38 12.62
C ARG A 144 -20.52 -2.43 11.91
N ALA A 145 -20.00 -3.66 11.79
CA ALA A 145 -20.67 -4.74 11.07
C ALA A 145 -21.74 -5.46 11.92
N LEU A 146 -21.51 -5.59 13.23
CA LEU A 146 -22.31 -6.36 14.19
C LEU A 146 -22.63 -5.54 15.47
N PRO A 147 -23.18 -4.32 15.35
CA PRO A 147 -23.38 -3.43 16.51
C PRO A 147 -24.27 -4.04 17.60
N GLY A 148 -25.35 -4.72 17.23
CA GLY A 148 -26.27 -5.34 18.20
C GLY A 148 -25.56 -6.34 19.12
N ARG A 149 -24.77 -7.24 18.53
CA ARG A 149 -24.01 -8.25 19.27
C ARG A 149 -22.95 -7.65 20.18
N MET A 150 -22.23 -6.63 19.71
CA MET A 150 -21.22 -5.96 20.54
C MET A 150 -21.87 -5.27 21.74
N ILE A 151 -23.08 -4.71 21.59
CA ILE A 151 -23.85 -4.11 22.68
C ILE A 151 -24.39 -5.17 23.66
N GLU A 152 -24.82 -6.33 23.15
CA GLU A 152 -25.25 -7.50 23.95
C GLU A 152 -24.09 -8.07 24.78
N ASP A 153 -22.89 -8.14 24.22
CA ASP A 153 -21.66 -8.55 24.91
C ASP A 153 -21.16 -7.47 25.91
N GLY A 154 -21.85 -6.33 26.05
CA GLY A 154 -21.58 -5.30 27.05
C GLY A 154 -20.66 -4.16 26.58
N TYR A 155 -20.21 -4.19 25.33
CA TYR A 155 -19.37 -3.13 24.76
C TYR A 155 -20.23 -1.96 24.31
N ARG A 156 -20.47 -0.99 25.20
CA ARG A 156 -21.38 0.14 24.94
C ARG A 156 -20.66 1.48 24.85
N PRO A 157 -21.05 2.36 23.91
CA PRO A 157 -20.57 3.73 23.88
C PRO A 157 -20.92 4.47 25.18
N THR A 158 -20.12 5.46 25.54
CA THR A 158 -20.45 6.38 26.63
C THR A 158 -21.66 7.26 26.26
N LYS A 159 -22.21 7.99 27.23
CA LYS A 159 -23.26 9.01 26.98
C LYS A 159 -22.85 10.07 25.95
N SER A 160 -21.55 10.32 25.79
CA SER A 160 -20.99 11.24 24.79
C SER A 160 -20.70 10.58 23.44
N GLY A 161 -21.04 9.30 23.25
CA GLY A 161 -20.76 8.55 22.03
C GLY A 161 -19.32 8.05 21.90
N SER A 162 -18.49 8.20 22.94
CA SER A 162 -17.11 7.71 22.92
C SER A 162 -17.06 6.20 23.02
N MET A 163 -16.26 5.58 22.15
CA MET A 163 -16.04 4.15 22.10
C MET A 163 -14.80 3.71 22.90
N THR A 164 -14.07 4.64 23.52
CA THR A 164 -12.78 4.35 24.17
C THR A 164 -12.92 3.35 25.31
N SER A 165 -13.94 3.50 26.16
CA SER A 165 -14.19 2.57 27.27
C SER A 165 -14.57 1.18 26.78
N ALA A 166 -15.44 1.09 25.78
CA ALA A 166 -15.87 -0.17 25.17
C ALA A 166 -14.70 -0.88 24.47
N ALA A 167 -13.87 -0.14 23.73
CA ALA A 167 -12.67 -0.68 23.11
C ALA A 167 -11.69 -1.21 24.16
N MET A 168 -11.51 -0.50 25.29
CA MET A 168 -10.66 -0.99 26.38
C MET A 168 -11.24 -2.21 27.10
N ALA A 169 -12.56 -2.30 27.27
CA ALA A 169 -13.21 -3.49 27.82
C ALA A 169 -13.01 -4.70 26.89
N PHE A 170 -13.25 -4.52 25.59
CA PHE A 170 -12.99 -5.54 24.59
C PHE A 170 -11.53 -6.00 24.58
N MET A 171 -10.58 -5.05 24.67
CA MET A 171 -9.16 -5.36 24.76
C MET A 171 -8.78 -6.13 26.02
N ARG A 172 -9.47 -5.91 27.15
CA ARG A 172 -9.26 -6.72 28.37
C ARG A 172 -9.80 -8.14 28.22
N ASP A 173 -10.93 -8.30 27.54
CA ASP A 173 -11.56 -9.61 27.38
C ASP A 173 -10.90 -10.47 26.29
N HIS A 174 -10.36 -9.82 25.26
CA HIS A 174 -9.96 -10.47 24.01
C HIS A 174 -8.63 -10.01 23.44
N GLY A 175 -8.07 -8.89 23.88
CA GLY A 175 -6.76 -8.40 23.43
C GLY A 175 -5.63 -8.83 24.35
N VAL A 176 -4.43 -8.29 24.09
CA VAL A 176 -3.27 -8.42 24.99
C VAL A 176 -2.87 -7.03 25.46
N LEU A 177 -2.72 -6.87 26.77
CA LEU A 177 -2.34 -5.63 27.44
C LEU A 177 -1.05 -5.87 28.22
N LYS A 178 -0.11 -4.94 28.12
CA LYS A 178 1.14 -4.94 28.89
C LYS A 178 1.13 -3.77 29.85
N ASP A 179 1.17 -4.07 31.15
CA ASP A 179 1.33 -3.05 32.18
C ASP A 179 2.82 -2.73 32.35
N ILE A 180 3.17 -1.47 32.09
CA ILE A 180 4.52 -0.95 32.32
C ILE A 180 4.51 -0.25 33.67
N TYR A 181 5.22 -0.84 34.63
CA TYR A 181 5.47 -0.25 35.93
C TYR A 181 6.70 0.64 35.81
N SER A 182 6.53 1.94 36.04
CA SER A 182 7.63 2.88 36.16
C SER A 182 7.70 3.35 37.61
N GLU A 183 8.75 2.92 38.30
CA GLU A 183 9.08 3.40 39.64
C GLU A 183 9.94 4.65 39.55
N SER A 184 9.50 5.72 40.21
CA SER A 184 10.35 6.89 40.44
C SER A 184 10.59 7.02 41.93
N THR A 185 11.86 6.99 42.34
CA THR A 185 12.30 7.40 43.67
C THR A 185 12.26 8.92 43.74
N GLY A 186 11.33 9.47 44.51
CA GLY A 186 11.32 10.90 44.85
C GLY A 186 12.47 11.27 45.79
N THR A 187 12.75 12.57 45.93
CA THR A 187 13.68 13.09 46.95
C THR A 187 13.20 12.73 48.34
N ALA A 188 14.07 12.09 49.13
CA ALA A 188 13.79 11.70 50.50
C ALA A 188 13.66 12.95 51.39
N HIS A 189 12.47 13.18 51.95
CA HIS A 189 12.33 14.03 53.14
C HIS A 189 12.54 13.16 54.40
N LYS A 190 13.03 13.77 55.48
CA LYS A 190 13.53 13.13 56.73
C LYS A 190 12.61 12.10 57.41
N THR A 191 11.38 11.89 56.95
CA THR A 191 10.39 11.00 57.58
C THR A 191 9.63 10.05 56.63
N ALA A 192 9.88 10.03 55.32
CA ALA A 192 9.27 9.01 54.44
C ALA A 192 10.02 8.81 53.12
N LYS A 193 10.31 7.54 52.76
CA LYS A 193 10.61 7.13 51.38
C LYS A 193 9.29 6.91 50.64
N GLY A 194 8.88 7.88 49.83
CA GLY A 194 7.73 7.73 48.93
C GLY A 194 8.17 7.15 47.59
N THR A 195 8.10 5.82 47.43
CA THR A 195 8.19 5.20 46.11
C THR A 195 6.90 5.51 45.35
N LYS A 196 6.98 6.32 44.28
CA LYS A 196 5.85 6.52 43.37
C LYS A 196 5.93 5.46 42.28
N VAL A 197 5.01 4.51 42.31
CA VAL A 197 4.80 3.54 41.22
C VAL A 197 3.75 4.13 40.29
N SER A 198 4.11 4.36 39.04
CA SER A 198 3.15 4.70 37.98
C SER A 198 2.93 3.49 37.08
N VAL A 199 1.67 3.17 36.80
CA VAL A 199 1.30 2.07 35.90
C VAL A 199 0.81 2.67 34.60
N ARG A 200 1.46 2.30 33.49
CA ARG A 200 1.02 2.63 32.14
C ARG A 200 0.67 1.34 31.41
N THR A 201 -0.62 1.11 31.17
CA THR A 201 -1.08 0.01 30.32
C THR A 201 -0.88 0.36 28.86
N VAL A 202 -0.18 -0.50 28.12
CA VAL A 202 0.08 -0.37 26.69
C VAL A 202 -0.54 -1.56 25.97
N LYS A 203 -1.23 -1.29 24.86
CA LYS A 203 -1.76 -2.33 23.97
C LYS A 203 -0.58 -3.00 23.26
N VAL A 204 -0.55 -4.33 23.26
CA VAL A 204 0.47 -5.10 22.52
C VAL A 204 -0.21 -5.99 21.49
N PRO A 205 0.51 -6.41 20.43
CA PRO A 205 -0.04 -7.32 19.45
C PRO A 205 -0.54 -8.62 20.10
N GLY A 206 -1.63 -9.15 19.59
CA GLY A 206 -2.24 -10.38 20.06
C GLY A 206 -3.76 -10.29 20.21
N PHE A 207 -4.41 -11.44 19.96
CA PHE A 207 -5.84 -11.61 20.14
C PHE A 207 -6.11 -12.96 20.78
N GLY A 208 -6.67 -12.95 21.98
CA GLY A 208 -6.84 -14.13 22.82
C GLY A 208 -7.73 -15.19 22.15
N PRO A 209 -7.55 -16.49 22.47
CA PRO A 209 -8.30 -17.58 21.82
C PRO A 209 -9.82 -17.45 22.00
N LYS A 210 -10.26 -16.93 23.15
CA LYS A 210 -11.67 -16.61 23.42
C LYS A 210 -12.22 -15.59 22.43
N GLY A 211 -11.43 -14.59 22.07
CA GLY A 211 -11.79 -13.58 21.07
C GLY A 211 -11.92 -14.22 19.68
N VAL A 212 -10.96 -15.06 19.28
CA VAL A 212 -11.01 -15.78 17.99
C VAL A 212 -12.28 -16.61 17.88
N LEU A 213 -12.56 -17.43 18.89
CA LEU A 213 -13.72 -18.32 18.92
C LEU A 213 -15.04 -17.57 18.88
N ARG A 214 -15.15 -16.45 19.61
CA ARG A 214 -16.41 -15.69 19.71
C ARG A 214 -16.62 -14.69 18.59
N CYS A 215 -15.55 -14.04 18.12
CA CYS A 215 -15.64 -12.86 17.27
C CYS A 215 -15.22 -13.11 15.82
N VAL A 216 -14.44 -14.15 15.55
CA VAL A 216 -13.88 -14.41 14.22
C VAL A 216 -14.51 -15.63 13.58
N LEU A 217 -14.32 -16.81 14.17
CA LEU A 217 -14.74 -18.10 13.57
C LEU A 217 -16.23 -18.14 13.16
N PRO A 218 -17.19 -17.60 13.91
CA PRO A 218 -18.60 -17.73 13.53
C PRO A 218 -19.03 -16.80 12.39
N PHE A 219 -18.19 -15.83 11.98
CA PHE A 219 -18.56 -14.77 11.02
C PHE A 219 -17.58 -14.62 9.86
N THR A 220 -16.54 -15.43 9.81
CA THR A 220 -15.49 -15.31 8.80
C THR A 220 -15.30 -16.64 8.09
N VAL A 221 -15.37 -16.60 6.76
CA VAL A 221 -14.95 -17.70 5.91
C VAL A 221 -13.52 -17.41 5.49
N PHE A 222 -12.61 -18.33 5.81
CA PHE A 222 -11.23 -18.26 5.34
C PHE A 222 -11.09 -19.15 4.11
N LEU A 223 -10.64 -18.55 3.01
CA LEU A 223 -10.28 -19.28 1.81
C LEU A 223 -8.80 -19.02 1.53
N LYS A 224 -7.96 -20.04 1.60
CA LYS A 224 -6.57 -19.96 1.17
C LYS A 224 -6.46 -20.50 -0.25
N LEU A 225 -5.49 -19.98 -0.99
CA LEU A 225 -5.23 -20.43 -2.36
C LEU A 225 -4.92 -21.93 -2.43
N LYS A 226 -4.25 -22.48 -1.40
CA LYS A 226 -3.98 -23.92 -1.26
C LYS A 226 -5.26 -24.77 -1.15
N ASP A 227 -6.37 -24.19 -0.69
CA ASP A 227 -7.65 -24.89 -0.49
C ASP A 227 -8.42 -25.01 -1.81
N ILE A 228 -8.05 -24.23 -2.84
CA ILE A 228 -8.69 -24.23 -4.18
C ILE A 228 -8.08 -25.32 -5.09
N GLY A 229 -6.98 -25.97 -4.68
CA GLY A 229 -6.28 -27.04 -5.40
C GLY A 229 -4.83 -26.69 -5.74
N GLY A 230 -3.96 -27.70 -5.86
CA GLY A 230 -2.60 -27.51 -6.35
C GLY A 230 -2.57 -27.07 -7.82
N ASN A 231 -1.60 -26.23 -8.19
CA ASN A 231 -1.35 -25.73 -9.57
C ASN A 231 -2.30 -24.66 -10.14
N VAL A 232 -3.11 -23.97 -9.33
CA VAL A 232 -3.92 -22.82 -9.83
C VAL A 232 -3.03 -21.62 -10.22
N LEU A 233 -1.88 -21.47 -9.57
CA LEU A 233 -0.92 -20.40 -9.87
C LEU A 233 0.41 -20.99 -10.36
N PRO A 234 1.11 -20.30 -11.28
CA PRO A 234 2.42 -20.71 -11.76
C PRO A 234 3.50 -20.53 -10.68
N PRO A 235 4.73 -21.01 -10.93
CA PRO A 235 5.86 -20.81 -10.02
C PRO A 235 6.06 -19.34 -9.64
N TYR A 236 6.50 -19.12 -8.40
CA TYR A 236 6.74 -17.81 -7.82
C TYR A 236 8.08 -17.84 -7.09
N ASP A 237 9.03 -17.04 -7.57
CA ASP A 237 10.38 -16.96 -7.03
C ASP A 237 10.68 -15.54 -6.54
N GLU A 238 11.21 -15.42 -5.32
CA GLU A 238 11.72 -14.18 -4.75
C GLU A 238 13.23 -14.30 -4.55
N GLU A 239 13.99 -13.27 -4.93
CA GLU A 239 15.43 -13.21 -4.67
C GLU A 239 15.90 -11.82 -4.21
N PHE A 240 16.91 -11.82 -3.33
CA PHE A 240 17.69 -10.63 -3.02
C PHE A 240 18.90 -10.59 -3.94
N ARG A 241 19.07 -9.49 -4.66
CA ARG A 241 20.22 -9.28 -5.53
C ARG A 241 21.05 -8.12 -4.99
N GLU A 242 22.22 -8.48 -4.47
CA GLU A 242 23.21 -7.52 -4.00
C GLU A 242 23.92 -6.87 -5.19
N VAL A 243 23.99 -5.55 -5.17
CA VAL A 243 24.68 -4.75 -6.18
C VAL A 243 25.87 -4.03 -5.53
N ALA A 244 27.06 -4.18 -6.08
CA ALA A 244 28.23 -3.44 -5.61
C ALA A 244 28.12 -1.95 -6.00
N MET A 245 28.44 -1.06 -5.05
CA MET A 245 28.63 0.36 -5.36
C MET A 245 29.95 0.56 -6.12
N ASP A 246 30.02 1.60 -6.95
CA ASP A 246 31.29 2.05 -7.50
C ASP A 246 32.21 2.58 -6.39
N THR A 247 33.54 2.55 -6.61
CA THR A 247 34.53 2.85 -5.57
C THR A 247 34.32 4.22 -4.91
N ALA A 248 34.03 5.27 -5.71
CA ALA A 248 33.78 6.62 -5.20
C ALA A 248 32.45 6.70 -4.41
N GLN A 249 31.40 6.10 -4.95
CA GLN A 249 30.08 5.99 -4.31
C GLN A 249 30.18 5.26 -2.96
N ALA A 250 30.90 4.13 -2.90
CA ALA A 250 31.11 3.35 -1.68
C ALA A 250 31.88 4.13 -0.62
N ALA A 251 32.93 4.88 -1.03
CA ALA A 251 33.70 5.71 -0.11
C ALA A 251 32.85 6.84 0.49
N ALA A 252 32.10 7.56 -0.35
CA ALA A 252 31.20 8.62 0.09
C ALA A 252 30.06 8.09 0.98
N TYR A 253 29.51 6.91 0.67
CA TYR A 253 28.51 6.26 1.52
C TYR A 253 29.05 5.93 2.90
N ARG A 254 30.25 5.32 2.98
CA ARG A 254 30.88 4.95 4.26
C ARG A 254 31.15 6.17 5.15
N ASP A 255 31.65 7.25 4.56
CA ASP A 255 31.88 8.51 5.29
C ASP A 255 30.57 9.13 5.79
N LEU A 256 29.54 9.21 4.93
CA LEU A 256 28.21 9.68 5.31
C LEU A 256 27.59 8.83 6.44
N ALA A 257 27.63 7.51 6.28
CA ALA A 257 27.12 6.56 7.28
C ALA A 257 27.85 6.69 8.61
N GLY A 258 29.18 6.81 8.60
CA GLY A 258 29.98 7.01 9.81
C GLY A 258 29.59 8.29 10.55
N ARG A 259 29.52 9.42 9.84
CA ARG A 259 29.15 10.72 10.43
C ARG A 259 27.75 10.71 11.03
N LEU A 260 26.76 10.25 10.27
CA LEU A 260 25.37 10.22 10.74
C LEU A 260 25.16 9.23 11.89
N THR A 261 25.88 8.11 11.88
CA THR A 261 25.85 7.15 12.99
C THR A 261 26.42 7.76 14.25
N GLN A 262 27.50 8.54 14.16
CA GLN A 262 28.08 9.24 15.30
C GLN A 262 27.11 10.30 15.87
N GLU A 263 26.48 11.10 15.02
CA GLU A 263 25.43 12.06 15.42
C GLU A 263 24.26 11.35 16.12
N LEU A 264 23.81 10.22 15.57
CA LEU A 264 22.74 9.42 16.17
C LEU A 264 23.14 8.87 17.55
N LYS A 265 24.37 8.35 17.68
CA LYS A 265 24.89 7.86 18.98
C LYS A 265 24.88 8.96 20.05
N GLN A 266 25.31 10.17 19.69
CA GLN A 266 25.33 11.31 20.62
C GLN A 266 23.92 11.76 21.01
N ALA A 267 22.98 11.79 20.06
CA ALA A 267 21.58 12.12 20.33
C ALA A 267 20.92 11.08 21.26
N LEU A 268 21.10 9.79 20.98
CA LEU A 268 20.55 8.71 21.79
C LEU A 268 21.11 8.68 23.21
N ALA A 269 22.40 9.01 23.39
CA ALA A 269 23.01 9.16 24.72
C ALA A 269 22.31 10.24 25.56
N LYS A 270 21.75 11.27 24.90
CA LYS A 270 20.95 12.34 25.52
C LYS A 270 19.45 12.03 25.55
N ARG A 271 19.05 10.78 25.25
CA ARG A 271 17.65 10.32 25.10
C ARG A 271 16.86 11.10 24.03
N ASP A 272 17.55 11.64 23.03
CA ASP A 272 16.92 12.29 21.88
C ASP A 272 16.75 11.29 20.72
N THR A 273 15.50 10.99 20.38
CA THR A 273 15.13 10.07 19.30
C THR A 273 14.82 10.76 17.98
N THR A 274 14.94 12.09 17.90
CA THR A 274 14.53 12.87 16.72
C THR A 274 15.36 12.60 15.48
N LEU A 275 16.61 12.16 15.65
CA LEU A 275 17.52 11.86 14.53
C LEU A 275 17.28 10.49 13.90
N LEU A 276 16.57 9.58 14.57
CA LEU A 276 16.34 8.21 14.06
C LEU A 276 15.76 8.23 12.65
N GLY A 277 14.63 8.92 12.46
CA GLY A 277 13.96 8.97 11.17
C GLY A 277 14.80 9.66 10.10
N VAL A 278 15.55 10.72 10.44
CA VAL A 278 16.36 11.45 9.47
C VAL A 278 17.55 10.61 8.98
N VAL A 279 18.30 10.02 9.92
CA VAL A 279 19.48 9.20 9.59
C VAL A 279 19.08 8.00 8.74
N LEU A 280 18.06 7.25 9.14
CA LEU A 280 17.60 6.08 8.40
C LEU A 280 17.14 6.41 6.98
N ASN A 281 16.31 7.45 6.83
CA ASN A 281 15.82 7.86 5.51
C ASN A 281 16.96 8.32 4.59
N VAL A 282 18.01 8.95 5.12
CA VAL A 282 19.17 9.36 4.32
C VAL A 282 19.99 8.13 3.92
N LEU A 283 20.31 7.23 4.85
CA LEU A 283 21.15 6.05 4.55
C LEU A 283 20.46 5.07 3.60
N LEU A 284 19.13 5.00 3.61
CA LEU A 284 18.38 4.22 2.62
C LEU A 284 18.34 4.93 1.25
N ALA A 285 18.14 6.25 1.23
CA ALA A 285 17.86 6.97 -0.02
C ALA A 285 19.11 7.42 -0.78
N TRP A 286 20.14 7.88 -0.08
CA TRP A 286 21.32 8.49 -0.70
C TRP A 286 22.00 7.57 -1.73
N PRO A 287 22.18 6.25 -1.51
CA PRO A 287 22.78 5.38 -2.51
C PRO A 287 22.08 5.40 -3.88
N ASP A 288 20.76 5.57 -3.89
CA ASP A 288 19.93 5.64 -5.10
C ASP A 288 19.71 7.07 -5.60
N CYS A 289 20.18 8.09 -4.87
CA CYS A 289 19.96 9.50 -5.16
C CYS A 289 21.27 10.31 -5.27
N CYS A 290 22.42 9.64 -5.22
CA CYS A 290 23.75 10.25 -5.24
C CYS A 290 24.13 10.89 -6.59
N PHE A 291 23.22 11.00 -7.54
CA PHE A 291 23.33 11.88 -8.71
C PHE A 291 22.98 13.35 -8.39
N ARG A 292 22.59 13.63 -7.14
CA ARG A 292 22.37 14.97 -6.58
C ARG A 292 23.20 15.12 -5.30
N SER A 293 23.51 16.35 -4.93
CA SER A 293 24.07 16.62 -3.61
C SER A 293 22.99 16.44 -2.54
N GLU A 294 23.42 16.08 -1.33
CA GLU A 294 22.54 15.86 -0.19
C GLU A 294 23.04 16.67 1.01
N THR A 295 22.15 17.47 1.58
CA THR A 295 22.38 18.21 2.83
C THR A 295 21.46 17.65 3.90
N VAL A 296 22.04 17.03 4.91
CA VAL A 296 21.31 16.46 6.04
C VAL A 296 21.22 17.51 7.14
N VAL A 297 20.00 17.84 7.56
CA VAL A 297 19.75 18.85 8.60
C VAL A 297 19.00 18.25 9.78
N HIS A 298 19.33 18.72 10.98
CA HIS A 298 18.63 18.35 12.19
C HIS A 298 17.18 18.91 12.15
N PRO A 299 16.14 18.10 12.43
CA PRO A 299 14.74 18.50 12.22
C PRO A 299 14.30 19.65 13.15
N ARG A 300 14.81 19.67 14.40
CA ARG A 300 14.55 20.75 15.37
C ARG A 300 15.47 21.96 15.23
N THR A 301 16.78 21.77 15.37
CA THR A 301 17.75 22.87 15.42
C THR A 301 18.09 23.46 14.05
N ARG A 302 17.76 22.75 12.96
CA ARG A 302 18.12 23.10 11.58
C ARG A 302 19.62 23.14 11.29
N ASN A 303 20.46 22.70 12.23
CA ASN A 303 21.89 22.57 12.02
C ASN A 303 22.19 21.51 10.95
N THR A 304 23.17 21.78 10.10
CA THR A 304 23.69 20.81 9.14
C THR A 304 24.45 19.70 9.87
N LEU A 305 24.01 18.47 9.68
CA LEU A 305 24.64 17.25 10.23
C LEU A 305 25.67 16.68 9.26
N ALA A 306 25.38 16.71 7.96
CA ALA A 306 26.27 16.25 6.91
C ALA A 306 25.96 16.94 5.58
N PHE A 307 26.98 17.07 4.74
CA PHE A 307 26.84 17.46 3.34
C PHE A 307 27.67 16.50 2.49
N VAL A 308 27.08 16.01 1.40
CA VAL A 308 27.76 15.13 0.44
C VAL A 308 27.46 15.62 -0.97
N PRO A 309 28.48 15.86 -1.82
CA PRO A 309 28.27 16.26 -3.20
C PRO A 309 27.72 15.10 -4.05
N ALA A 310 27.17 15.41 -5.22
CA ALA A 310 26.79 14.41 -6.20
C ALA A 310 28.02 13.55 -6.59
N GLN A 311 27.82 12.24 -6.66
CA GLN A 311 28.80 11.25 -7.10
C GLN A 311 28.64 10.89 -8.58
N PHE A 312 27.43 11.08 -9.12
CA PHE A 312 27.09 10.84 -10.52
C PHE A 312 26.44 12.08 -11.11
N ASN A 313 26.44 12.19 -12.44
CA ASN A 313 25.63 13.19 -13.13
C ASN A 313 24.24 12.63 -13.53
N GLU A 314 23.37 13.49 -14.06
CA GLU A 314 21.99 13.12 -14.38
C GLU A 314 21.83 12.06 -15.49
N LEU A 315 22.86 11.80 -16.29
CA LEU A 315 22.84 10.85 -17.41
C LEU A 315 23.73 9.62 -17.18
N GLU A 316 24.61 9.66 -16.18
CA GLU A 316 25.54 8.58 -15.89
C GLU A 316 24.85 7.44 -15.16
N VAL A 317 24.84 6.25 -15.75
CA VAL A 317 24.15 5.07 -15.22
C VAL A 317 24.82 4.56 -13.94
N MET A 318 24.07 4.58 -12.82
CA MET A 318 24.52 4.04 -11.54
C MET A 318 24.46 2.50 -11.50
N PRO A 319 25.15 1.82 -10.57
CA PRO A 319 25.23 0.35 -10.58
C PRO A 319 23.87 -0.37 -10.49
N LYS A 320 22.94 0.05 -9.63
CA LYS A 320 21.59 -0.55 -9.58
C LYS A 320 20.75 -0.27 -10.83
N GLU A 321 20.97 0.87 -11.47
CA GLU A 321 20.30 1.22 -12.73
C GLU A 321 20.82 0.34 -13.88
N ARG A 322 22.13 0.06 -13.89
CA ARG A 322 22.77 -0.88 -14.81
C ARG A 322 22.20 -2.29 -14.64
N GLU A 323 22.05 -2.74 -13.40
CA GLU A 323 21.43 -4.03 -13.08
C GLU A 323 19.97 -4.09 -13.55
N LEU A 324 19.20 -3.04 -13.31
CA LEU A 324 17.82 -2.95 -13.79
C LEU A 324 17.74 -3.00 -15.33
N ILE A 325 18.61 -2.28 -16.03
CA ILE A 325 18.68 -2.28 -17.50
C ILE A 325 18.94 -3.71 -18.00
N GLU A 326 19.87 -4.43 -17.38
CA GLU A 326 20.20 -5.80 -17.77
C GLU A 326 19.03 -6.77 -17.53
N ILE A 327 18.35 -6.65 -16.39
CA ILE A 327 17.11 -7.42 -16.13
C ILE A 327 16.05 -7.12 -17.20
N CYS A 328 15.78 -5.83 -17.48
CA CYS A 328 14.81 -5.45 -18.51
C CYS A 328 15.19 -5.97 -19.90
N ARG A 329 16.49 -6.01 -20.23
CA ARG A 329 17.00 -6.53 -21.51
C ARG A 329 16.74 -8.03 -21.64
N GLN A 330 17.05 -8.80 -20.60
CA GLN A 330 16.81 -10.24 -20.55
C GLN A 330 15.32 -10.57 -20.64
N GLU A 331 14.49 -9.84 -19.90
CA GLU A 331 13.04 -10.05 -19.88
C GLU A 331 12.41 -9.69 -21.24
N LYS A 332 12.81 -8.57 -21.86
CA LYS A 332 12.36 -8.19 -23.20
C LYS A 332 12.76 -9.22 -24.26
N ALA A 333 13.99 -9.75 -24.18
CA ALA A 333 14.43 -10.83 -25.07
C ALA A 333 13.60 -12.12 -24.90
N ALA A 334 13.09 -12.37 -23.70
CA ALA A 334 12.15 -13.46 -23.40
C ALA A 334 10.68 -13.13 -23.72
N GLY A 335 10.38 -11.95 -24.29
CA GLY A 335 9.01 -11.50 -24.57
C GLY A 335 8.20 -11.15 -23.32
N ARG A 336 8.87 -10.92 -22.19
CA ARG A 336 8.28 -10.59 -20.89
C ARG A 336 8.36 -9.09 -20.62
N LYS A 337 7.38 -8.56 -19.88
CA LYS A 337 7.36 -7.15 -19.43
C LYS A 337 7.78 -7.06 -17.96
N THR A 338 8.36 -5.93 -17.59
CA THR A 338 8.90 -5.71 -16.25
C THR A 338 8.12 -4.61 -15.51
N LEU A 339 7.71 -4.91 -14.28
CA LEU A 339 7.18 -3.94 -13.33
C LEU A 339 8.31 -3.48 -12.40
N VAL A 340 8.58 -2.18 -12.35
CA VAL A 340 9.65 -1.60 -11.54
C VAL A 340 9.05 -0.76 -10.43
N TYR A 341 9.36 -1.13 -9.20
CA TYR A 341 8.97 -0.37 -8.02
C TYR A 341 10.07 0.61 -7.60
N SER A 342 9.67 1.88 -7.48
CA SER A 342 10.48 2.98 -6.95
C SER A 342 9.66 3.77 -5.93
N VAL A 343 10.22 3.96 -4.73
CA VAL A 343 9.52 4.61 -3.60
C VAL A 343 9.83 6.10 -3.51
N TYR A 344 10.98 6.55 -4.02
CA TYR A 344 11.37 7.95 -3.94
C TYR A 344 10.72 8.79 -5.04
N THR A 345 9.86 9.71 -4.60
CA THR A 345 9.09 10.65 -5.43
C THR A 345 9.37 12.11 -5.00
N GLY A 346 8.89 13.09 -5.77
CA GLY A 346 9.01 14.51 -5.42
C GLY A 346 10.46 15.01 -5.49
N THR A 347 10.98 15.58 -4.40
CA THR A 347 12.36 16.13 -4.35
C THR A 347 13.45 15.06 -4.54
N ARG A 348 13.13 13.79 -4.31
CA ARG A 348 14.00 12.64 -4.56
C ARG A 348 13.46 11.76 -5.70
N ASP A 349 12.72 12.33 -6.65
CA ASP A 349 12.12 11.53 -7.73
C ASP A 349 13.18 10.78 -8.54
N THR A 350 13.15 9.46 -8.43
CA THR A 350 13.98 8.54 -9.24
C THR A 350 13.22 8.00 -10.44
N THR A 351 11.87 8.06 -10.44
CA THR A 351 11.04 7.50 -11.53
C THR A 351 11.29 8.19 -12.87
N SER A 352 11.45 9.52 -12.86
CA SER A 352 11.77 10.31 -14.06
C SER A 352 13.12 9.92 -14.66
N ARG A 353 14.12 9.74 -13.80
CA ARG A 353 15.48 9.37 -14.21
C ARG A 353 15.50 7.96 -14.81
N LEU A 354 14.90 6.99 -14.14
CA LEU A 354 14.79 5.61 -14.62
C LEU A 354 14.09 5.54 -15.97
N LYS A 355 13.03 6.33 -16.18
CA LYS A 355 12.35 6.44 -17.47
C LYS A 355 13.31 6.87 -18.57
N VAL A 356 14.07 7.94 -18.36
CA VAL A 356 15.03 8.45 -19.35
C VAL A 356 16.11 7.41 -19.67
N LEU A 357 16.72 6.80 -18.65
CA LEU A 357 17.78 5.81 -18.85
C LEU A 357 17.29 4.57 -19.60
N LEU A 358 16.10 4.06 -19.26
CA LEU A 358 15.51 2.91 -19.95
C LEU A 358 15.06 3.26 -21.38
N GLU A 359 14.53 4.45 -21.62
CA GLU A 359 14.17 4.89 -22.98
C GLU A 359 15.41 5.04 -23.89
N GLN A 360 16.55 5.48 -23.33
CA GLN A 360 17.83 5.53 -24.05
C GLN A 360 18.34 4.15 -24.48
N GLU A 361 18.04 3.12 -23.69
CA GLU A 361 18.31 1.71 -24.00
C GLU A 361 17.25 1.09 -24.95
N GLY A 362 16.30 1.87 -25.46
CA GLY A 362 15.30 1.44 -26.43
C GLY A 362 14.08 0.71 -25.83
N PHE A 363 13.83 0.87 -24.54
CA PHE A 363 12.59 0.37 -23.91
C PHE A 363 11.43 1.36 -24.09
N LYS A 364 10.22 0.84 -24.30
CA LYS A 364 8.98 1.61 -24.17
C LYS A 364 8.58 1.64 -22.70
N VAL A 365 8.69 2.81 -22.07
CA VAL A 365 8.53 2.93 -20.61
C VAL A 365 7.34 3.82 -20.26
N ALA A 366 6.53 3.38 -19.31
CA ALA A 366 5.49 4.19 -18.69
C ALA A 366 5.74 4.38 -17.20
N VAL A 367 5.34 5.56 -16.67
CA VAL A 367 5.46 5.87 -15.23
C VAL A 367 4.08 6.18 -14.67
N LEU A 368 3.56 5.31 -13.82
CA LEU A 368 2.32 5.56 -13.10
C LEU A 368 2.61 6.43 -11.86
N ARG A 369 2.11 7.66 -11.89
CA ARG A 369 2.29 8.67 -10.82
C ARG A 369 1.04 8.84 -9.97
N ALA A 370 1.21 9.41 -8.79
CA ALA A 370 0.11 9.72 -7.86
C ALA A 370 -0.90 10.74 -8.43
N SER A 371 -0.51 11.54 -9.44
CA SER A 371 -1.40 12.44 -10.17
C SER A 371 -2.44 11.72 -11.02
N VAL A 372 -2.33 10.41 -11.22
CA VAL A 372 -3.36 9.58 -11.84
C VAL A 372 -4.33 9.12 -10.75
N ASP A 373 -5.57 9.58 -10.87
CA ASP A 373 -6.67 9.24 -9.96
C ASP A 373 -6.81 7.73 -9.80
N ALA A 374 -7.05 7.26 -8.58
CA ALA A 374 -7.12 5.84 -8.25
C ALA A 374 -8.11 5.07 -9.13
N SER A 375 -9.28 5.65 -9.41
CA SER A 375 -10.32 5.05 -10.26
C SER A 375 -9.92 4.89 -11.73
N ARG A 376 -8.90 5.65 -12.19
CA ARG A 376 -8.45 5.65 -13.58
C ARG A 376 -7.16 4.85 -13.80
N ARG A 377 -6.53 4.34 -12.74
CA ARG A 377 -5.23 3.67 -12.84
C ARG A 377 -5.29 2.42 -13.69
N GLU A 378 -6.33 1.62 -13.54
CA GLU A 378 -6.52 0.39 -14.31
C GLU A 378 -6.63 0.68 -15.82
N ASP A 379 -7.51 1.61 -16.18
CA ASP A 379 -7.68 2.06 -17.57
C ASP A 379 -6.38 2.64 -18.14
N TRP A 380 -5.69 3.47 -17.35
CA TRP A 380 -4.43 4.07 -17.75
C TRP A 380 -3.35 3.02 -18.01
N ILE A 381 -3.24 1.99 -17.16
CA ILE A 381 -2.29 0.88 -17.35
C ILE A 381 -2.65 0.11 -18.62
N ALA A 382 -3.93 -0.20 -18.83
CA ALA A 382 -4.40 -0.87 -20.04
C ALA A 382 -4.07 -0.07 -21.30
N GLU A 383 -4.27 1.26 -21.30
CA GLU A 383 -3.87 2.12 -22.42
C GLU A 383 -2.35 2.08 -22.69
N GLN A 384 -1.52 1.99 -21.65
CA GLN A 384 -0.08 1.83 -21.85
C GLN A 384 0.27 0.45 -22.43
N LEU A 385 -0.40 -0.60 -21.98
CA LEU A 385 -0.25 -1.95 -22.53
C LEU A 385 -0.64 -2.01 -24.02
N ASP A 386 -1.72 -1.33 -24.42
CA ASP A 386 -2.15 -1.20 -25.82
C ASP A 386 -1.09 -0.48 -26.69
N ARG A 387 -0.29 0.42 -26.10
CA ARG A 387 0.86 1.07 -26.75
C ARG A 387 2.12 0.19 -26.81
N GLY A 388 2.05 -1.00 -26.22
CA GLY A 388 3.11 -2.01 -26.21
C GLY A 388 4.28 -1.63 -25.32
N ILE A 389 4.02 -1.14 -24.10
CA ILE A 389 5.10 -0.86 -23.14
C ILE A 389 5.87 -2.13 -22.76
N ASP A 390 7.18 -1.99 -22.57
CA ASP A 390 8.07 -3.03 -22.08
C ASP A 390 8.19 -2.96 -20.55
N VAL A 391 8.20 -1.73 -20.00
CA VAL A 391 8.46 -1.47 -18.58
C VAL A 391 7.43 -0.51 -18.00
N LEU A 392 6.84 -0.88 -16.87
CA LEU A 392 6.00 -0.01 -16.05
C LEU A 392 6.75 0.37 -14.77
N ILE A 393 6.99 1.65 -14.53
CA ILE A 393 7.56 2.16 -13.28
C ILE A 393 6.43 2.73 -12.41
N THR A 394 6.38 2.34 -11.14
CA THR A 394 5.41 2.92 -10.21
C THR A 394 5.89 2.86 -8.76
N ASN A 395 5.22 3.62 -7.89
CA ASN A 395 5.39 3.46 -6.45
C ASN A 395 4.47 2.31 -5.97
N PRO A 396 4.97 1.35 -5.16
CA PRO A 396 4.16 0.23 -4.67
C PRO A 396 2.88 0.67 -3.96
N GLU A 397 2.87 1.82 -3.30
CA GLU A 397 1.68 2.39 -2.65
C GLU A 397 0.53 2.72 -3.62
N LEU A 398 0.83 2.92 -4.91
CA LEU A 398 -0.20 3.24 -5.91
C LEU A 398 -0.95 2.01 -6.41
N VAL A 399 -0.38 0.82 -6.22
CA VAL A 399 -0.91 -0.45 -6.71
C VAL A 399 -1.09 -1.49 -5.61
N LYS A 400 -0.95 -1.10 -4.34
CA LYS A 400 -1.10 -2.01 -3.20
C LYS A 400 -2.51 -2.54 -2.98
N THR A 401 -3.54 -1.94 -3.60
CA THR A 401 -4.94 -2.33 -3.48
C THR A 401 -5.62 -2.32 -4.85
N GLY A 402 -6.55 -3.25 -5.08
CA GLY A 402 -7.50 -3.22 -6.19
C GLY A 402 -6.98 -3.32 -7.62
N LEU A 403 -5.67 -3.53 -7.84
CA LEU A 403 -5.08 -3.67 -9.18
C LEU A 403 -4.36 -5.01 -9.32
N ASP A 404 -4.64 -5.70 -10.43
CA ASP A 404 -3.95 -6.92 -10.87
C ASP A 404 -3.04 -6.58 -12.06
N LEU A 405 -1.77 -6.96 -11.97
CA LEU A 405 -0.72 -6.59 -12.92
C LEU A 405 -0.17 -7.83 -13.67
N LEU A 406 -1.08 -8.70 -14.11
CA LEU A 406 -0.76 -9.99 -14.72
C LEU A 406 0.20 -9.90 -15.92
N GLU A 407 0.15 -8.80 -16.67
CA GLU A 407 0.98 -8.57 -17.85
C GLU A 407 2.46 -8.32 -17.54
N PHE A 408 2.82 -8.13 -16.26
CA PHE A 408 4.19 -7.87 -15.80
C PHE A 408 4.68 -9.01 -14.88
N PRO A 409 5.06 -10.17 -15.44
CA PRO A 409 5.44 -11.35 -14.66
C PRO A 409 6.78 -11.17 -13.91
N THR A 410 7.58 -10.16 -14.26
CA THR A 410 8.82 -9.84 -13.53
C THR A 410 8.68 -8.52 -12.80
N ILE A 411 8.88 -8.57 -11.49
CA ILE A 411 8.81 -7.42 -10.59
C ILE A 411 10.22 -7.12 -10.09
N VAL A 412 10.68 -5.89 -10.25
CA VAL A 412 11.96 -5.42 -9.71
C VAL A 412 11.69 -4.32 -8.70
N PHE A 413 12.01 -4.58 -7.44
CA PHE A 413 12.09 -3.53 -6.43
C PHE A 413 13.46 -2.87 -6.53
N LEU A 414 13.52 -1.73 -7.22
CA LEU A 414 14.70 -0.88 -7.16
C LEU A 414 14.89 -0.38 -5.72
N GLN A 415 13.78 -0.04 -5.06
CA GLN A 415 13.76 0.35 -3.66
C GLN A 415 12.57 -0.35 -2.98
N SER A 416 12.82 -0.99 -1.84
CA SER A 416 11.79 -1.69 -1.06
C SER A 416 11.05 -0.78 -0.06
N GLY A 417 11.65 0.34 0.34
CA GLY A 417 11.24 1.05 1.54
C GLY A 417 11.43 0.19 2.81
N TYR A 418 10.62 0.44 3.84
CA TYR A 418 10.66 -0.27 5.13
C TYR A 418 9.27 -0.79 5.58
N ASN A 419 8.22 -0.55 4.80
CA ASN A 419 6.87 -1.05 5.08
C ASN A 419 6.68 -2.47 4.54
N VAL A 420 6.71 -3.45 5.45
CA VAL A 420 6.55 -4.88 5.12
C VAL A 420 5.20 -5.18 4.46
N TYR A 421 4.12 -4.52 4.89
CA TYR A 421 2.78 -4.75 4.34
C TYR A 421 2.71 -4.34 2.87
N SER A 422 3.17 -3.13 2.56
CA SER A 422 3.22 -2.62 1.18
C SER A 422 4.11 -3.50 0.30
N LEU A 423 5.24 -3.97 0.83
CA LEU A 423 6.15 -4.88 0.11
C LEU A 423 5.45 -6.20 -0.25
N GLN A 424 4.83 -6.87 0.73
CA GLN A 424 4.15 -8.15 0.52
C GLN A 424 2.95 -8.03 -0.45
N GLN A 425 2.18 -6.94 -0.32
CA GLN A 425 1.04 -6.70 -1.20
C GLN A 425 1.47 -6.42 -2.63
N ALA A 426 2.52 -5.60 -2.81
CA ALA A 426 3.05 -5.23 -4.12
C ALA A 426 3.74 -6.42 -4.83
N ALA A 427 4.51 -7.23 -4.09
CA ALA A 427 5.24 -8.38 -4.63
C ALA A 427 4.32 -9.49 -5.19
N ARG A 428 3.04 -9.50 -4.80
CA ARG A 428 2.04 -10.47 -5.26
C ARG A 428 1.09 -9.91 -6.32
N ARG A 429 1.29 -8.68 -6.81
CA ARG A 429 0.35 -8.05 -7.78
C ARG A 429 0.32 -8.72 -9.14
N SER A 430 1.42 -9.35 -9.53
CA SER A 430 1.50 -10.13 -10.77
C SER A 430 1.20 -11.62 -10.56
N TRP A 431 1.12 -12.09 -9.31
CA TRP A 431 0.88 -13.48 -8.95
C TRP A 431 -0.55 -13.67 -8.44
N ARG A 432 -1.50 -13.65 -9.40
CA ARG A 432 -2.94 -13.70 -9.18
C ARG A 432 -3.59 -14.72 -10.12
N ILE A 433 -4.82 -15.13 -9.81
CA ILE A 433 -5.57 -16.08 -10.65
C ILE A 433 -5.67 -15.50 -12.07
N GLY A 434 -5.34 -16.32 -13.08
CA GLY A 434 -5.21 -15.88 -14.46
C GLY A 434 -3.78 -15.64 -14.92
N GLN A 435 -2.79 -15.61 -14.00
CA GLN A 435 -1.38 -15.60 -14.35
C GLN A 435 -0.99 -16.92 -15.03
N LYS A 436 -0.32 -16.83 -16.19
CA LYS A 436 0.11 -18.00 -16.99
C LYS A 436 1.62 -18.17 -17.02
N GLN A 437 2.38 -17.14 -16.64
CA GLN A 437 3.83 -17.15 -16.68
C GLN A 437 4.43 -17.26 -15.27
N PRO A 438 5.58 -17.93 -15.10
CA PRO A 438 6.33 -17.92 -13.84
C PRO A 438 6.65 -16.49 -13.40
N VAL A 439 6.29 -16.15 -12.17
CA VAL A 439 6.49 -14.80 -11.62
C VAL A 439 7.83 -14.75 -10.89
N ARG A 440 8.62 -13.72 -11.16
CA ARG A 440 9.91 -13.48 -10.49
C ARG A 440 9.89 -12.11 -9.82
N VAL A 441 10.30 -12.07 -8.56
CA VAL A 441 10.43 -10.84 -7.78
C VAL A 441 11.88 -10.65 -7.36
N ILE A 442 12.49 -9.57 -7.82
CA ILE A 442 13.90 -9.25 -7.58
C ILE A 442 13.99 -8.01 -6.70
N TYR A 443 14.61 -8.15 -5.53
CA TYR A 443 14.87 -7.05 -4.60
C TYR A 443 16.32 -6.58 -4.76
N LEU A 444 16.52 -5.39 -5.34
CA LEU A 444 17.85 -4.81 -5.51
C LEU A 444 18.26 -4.05 -4.25
N GLY A 445 19.43 -4.35 -3.72
CA GLY A 445 20.03 -3.62 -2.60
C GLY A 445 21.53 -3.45 -2.78
N TYR A 446 22.06 -2.28 -2.42
CA TYR A 446 23.50 -2.10 -2.45
C TYR A 446 24.18 -2.93 -1.35
N ALA A 447 25.20 -3.71 -1.72
CA ALA A 447 26.01 -4.49 -0.79
C ALA A 447 26.64 -3.58 0.27
N ASN A 448 26.82 -4.10 1.49
CA ASN A 448 27.42 -3.36 2.62
C ASN A 448 26.73 -2.02 2.93
N SER A 449 25.41 -1.93 2.77
CA SER A 449 24.62 -0.73 3.02
C SER A 449 23.40 -0.99 3.89
N SER A 450 22.78 0.08 4.39
CA SER A 450 21.54 0.01 5.17
C SER A 450 20.37 -0.57 4.37
N GLN A 451 20.44 -0.59 3.04
CA GLN A 451 19.42 -1.21 2.19
C GLN A 451 19.36 -2.73 2.40
N MET A 452 20.51 -3.41 2.33
CA MET A 452 20.57 -4.87 2.55
C MET A 452 20.24 -5.24 3.98
N THR A 453 20.68 -4.44 4.95
CA THR A 453 20.29 -4.60 6.35
C THR A 453 18.77 -4.49 6.53
N CYS A 454 18.15 -3.48 5.92
CA CYS A 454 16.70 -3.29 5.95
C CYS A 454 15.96 -4.47 5.31
N LEU A 455 16.36 -4.90 4.11
CA LEU A 455 15.79 -6.05 3.41
C LEU A 455 15.88 -7.32 4.26
N GLY A 456 17.02 -7.59 4.89
CA GLY A 456 17.20 -8.74 5.77
C GLY A 456 16.27 -8.70 7.01
N LEU A 457 16.09 -7.52 7.62
CA LEU A 457 15.14 -7.34 8.72
C LEU A 457 13.69 -7.54 8.26
N MET A 458 13.33 -7.02 7.09
CA MET A 458 12.02 -7.22 6.49
C MET A 458 11.76 -8.69 6.18
N ALA A 459 12.72 -9.41 5.60
CA ALA A 459 12.58 -10.84 5.29
C ALA A 459 12.35 -11.67 6.56
N LYS A 460 13.13 -11.41 7.63
CA LYS A 460 12.92 -12.03 8.94
C LYS A 460 11.51 -11.76 9.47
N LYS A 461 11.05 -10.52 9.37
CA LYS A 461 9.70 -10.12 9.81
C LYS A 461 8.60 -10.79 8.98
N ILE A 462 8.79 -10.93 7.67
CA ILE A 462 7.88 -11.64 6.77
C ILE A 462 7.81 -13.12 7.14
N MET A 463 8.95 -13.77 7.34
CA MET A 463 9.04 -15.18 7.73
C MET A 463 8.28 -15.45 9.03
N VAL A 464 8.49 -14.63 10.06
CA VAL A 464 7.76 -14.71 11.34
C VAL A 464 6.26 -14.45 11.14
N SER A 465 5.90 -13.50 10.28
CA SER A 465 4.50 -13.20 9.97
C SER A 465 3.80 -14.30 9.16
N GLN A 466 4.53 -15.06 8.34
CA GLN A 466 3.97 -16.15 7.55
C GLN A 466 3.86 -17.44 8.36
N SER A 467 4.83 -17.74 9.23
CA SER A 467 4.76 -18.88 10.14
C SER A 467 3.61 -18.77 11.14
N THR A 468 3.32 -17.55 11.62
CA THR A 468 2.12 -17.25 12.45
C THR A 468 0.79 -17.39 11.73
N SER A 469 0.77 -17.11 10.42
CA SER A 469 -0.47 -17.08 9.62
C SER A 469 -0.77 -18.43 8.95
N GLY A 470 0.18 -19.37 9.01
CA GLY A 470 0.20 -20.62 8.27
C GLY A 470 -0.54 -21.77 8.95
N ASP A 471 -0.21 -22.04 10.22
CA ASP A 471 -0.83 -23.05 11.08
C ASP A 471 -1.15 -22.39 12.43
N VAL A 472 -2.35 -22.61 12.96
CA VAL A 472 -2.63 -22.27 14.36
C VAL A 472 -1.78 -23.23 15.18
N PRO A 473 -0.70 -22.80 15.86
CA PRO A 473 0.06 -23.72 16.68
C PRO A 473 -0.84 -24.17 17.84
N GLU A 474 -0.79 -25.44 18.23
CA GLU A 474 -1.51 -25.95 19.42
C GLU A 474 -1.16 -25.16 20.68
N SER A 475 0.02 -24.52 20.73
CA SER A 475 0.34 -23.45 21.67
C SER A 475 0.05 -22.09 21.04
N GLY A 476 -1.16 -21.58 21.25
CA GLY A 476 -1.61 -20.31 20.70
C GLY A 476 -0.66 -19.13 20.97
N LEU A 477 -0.49 -18.31 19.94
CA LEU A 477 -0.27 -16.85 20.02
C LEU A 477 1.12 -16.35 20.46
N ASP A 478 2.04 -17.19 20.93
CA ASP A 478 3.41 -16.76 21.25
C ASP A 478 4.23 -16.33 20.01
N VAL A 479 3.77 -16.68 18.81
CA VAL A 479 4.46 -16.31 17.56
C VAL A 479 4.00 -14.93 17.03
N LEU A 480 2.87 -14.39 17.53
CA LEU A 480 2.46 -12.99 17.30
C LEU A 480 3.30 -11.99 18.12
N ASN A 481 4.16 -12.52 18.99
CA ASN A 481 5.09 -11.81 19.85
C ASN A 481 6.26 -11.30 18.98
N GLN A 482 5.98 -10.35 18.09
CA GLN A 482 7.05 -9.54 17.53
C GLN A 482 7.69 -8.76 18.66
N ASP A 483 9.01 -8.85 18.79
CA ASP A 483 9.82 -7.79 19.38
C ASP A 483 9.24 -6.44 18.93
N GLY A 484 8.83 -5.63 19.90
CA GLY A 484 7.96 -4.46 19.73
C GLY A 484 8.57 -3.27 18.99
N ASP A 485 9.61 -3.50 18.19
CA ASP A 485 10.34 -2.47 17.47
C ASP A 485 9.95 -2.46 16.00
N SER A 486 9.68 -1.26 15.44
CA SER A 486 9.52 -1.11 13.99
C SER A 486 10.81 -1.52 13.28
N VAL A 487 10.72 -1.84 11.98
CA VAL A 487 11.93 -2.12 11.16
C VAL A 487 12.92 -0.95 11.27
N GLU A 488 12.41 0.27 11.40
CA GLU A 488 13.22 1.47 11.59
C GLU A 488 14.01 1.41 12.91
N VAL A 489 13.35 1.05 14.02
CA VAL A 489 14.02 0.95 15.33
C VAL A 489 15.05 -0.19 15.35
N ALA A 490 14.72 -1.34 14.76
CA ALA A 490 15.65 -2.45 14.63
C ALA A 490 16.88 -2.08 13.78
N LEU A 491 16.66 -1.40 12.65
CA LEU A 491 17.73 -0.90 11.78
C LEU A 491 18.59 0.14 12.51
N ALA A 492 17.99 1.06 13.26
CA ALA A 492 18.73 2.04 14.04
C ALA A 492 19.60 1.41 15.13
N ARG A 493 19.12 0.35 15.80
CA ARG A 493 19.95 -0.39 16.76
C ARG A 493 21.16 -1.01 16.09
N GLN A 494 20.98 -1.63 14.92
CA GLN A 494 22.09 -2.21 14.16
C GLN A 494 23.10 -1.18 13.64
N LEU A 495 22.71 0.09 13.48
CA LEU A 495 23.66 1.17 13.16
C LEU A 495 24.47 1.61 14.40
N VAL A 496 23.89 1.50 15.58
CA VAL A 496 24.49 1.97 16.84
C VAL A 496 25.42 0.93 17.47
N HIS A 497 25.15 -0.35 17.26
CA HIS A 497 26.05 -1.45 17.62
C HIS A 497 27.13 -1.65 16.57
#